data_AF-A0A2W6AI99-F1
#
_entry.id   AF-A0A2W6AI99-F1
#
_cell.length_a   1.000
_cell.length_b   1.000
_cell.length_c   1.000
_cell.angle_alpha   90.00
_cell.angle_beta   90.00
_cell.angle_gamma   90.00
#
_symmetry.space_group_name_H-M   'P 1'
#
loop_
_entity.id
_entity.type
_entity.pdbx_description
1 polymer ?
#
loop_
_entity_poly.entity_id
_entity_poly.type
_entity_poly.pdbx_seq_one_letter_code
_entity_poly.pdbx_strand_id
1 'polypeptide(L)'
;MEPADTLRILVVSTPKTGNTWLKCLLSKAYNLPVIDVPSPEFWRDFDPVVYEALGPRWIAHQHFPPFEPFVRWAQEQGIVFVTTVRHPADTLVSVHHYVQNFAGKTQIDSETVRLLRRPRADEDERPQVPWSKELETFVRDKFFRSVNFSIAWLQRGLSYGVRYEDLWRSPDQILRALTNDICPISDEAIEEAVQRCRLETMRAAAGEKGLFFRGGGVAGWKTNLPERIIAMLGRMAPYPAQMEWLGYETSFAGPVPPDVELSRVPPALSELSFFPLDFALGDVAGDRTSEASYYAWFNAVAERDPHHGRIAPVITNLGGYLHRRRSDLRAIFSDLYGQDRVAFSHWFTQAECIAAKAMDACFVLPVYQSWVDGPQPLFSPVHYPVARRHESLVAL
;
A
#
# COMPACT_ATOMS: atom_id res chain seq x y z
N MET A 1 31.89 10.81 -12.56
CA MET A 1 31.12 9.64 -12.10
C MET A 1 30.03 9.43 -13.10
N GLU A 2 29.95 8.25 -13.70
CA GLU A 2 28.81 7.91 -14.54
C GLU A 2 27.55 7.91 -13.66
N PRO A 3 26.37 8.34 -14.15
CA PRO A 3 25.12 8.31 -13.37
C PRO A 3 24.84 6.93 -12.73
N ALA A 4 25.32 5.86 -13.37
CA ALA A 4 25.27 4.50 -12.85
C ALA A 4 26.05 4.32 -11.53
N ASP A 5 27.21 4.97 -11.35
CA ASP A 5 28.08 4.76 -10.18
C ASP A 5 27.45 5.24 -8.86
N THR A 6 26.45 6.11 -8.93
CA THR A 6 25.71 6.68 -7.79
C THR A 6 24.23 6.28 -7.77
N LEU A 7 23.85 5.25 -8.52
CA LEU A 7 22.45 4.86 -8.67
C LEU A 7 21.90 4.21 -7.39
N ARG A 8 20.86 4.83 -6.83
CA ARG A 8 20.11 4.35 -5.67
C ARG A 8 18.65 4.15 -6.04
N ILE A 9 18.16 2.93 -5.89
CA ILE A 9 16.76 2.59 -6.22
C ILE A 9 16.05 2.08 -4.96
N LEU A 10 14.90 2.67 -4.65
CA LEU A 10 14.01 2.16 -3.60
C LEU A 10 12.68 1.71 -4.21
N VAL A 11 12.41 0.41 -4.08
CA VAL A 11 11.10 -0.15 -4.46
C VAL A 11 10.10 0.08 -3.33
N VAL A 12 9.12 0.95 -3.52
CA VAL A 12 8.13 1.36 -2.49
C VAL A 12 6.72 0.98 -2.93
N SER A 13 6.05 0.11 -2.19
CA SER A 13 4.82 -0.54 -2.67
C SER A 13 4.11 -1.36 -1.61
N THR A 14 2.90 -1.79 -1.91
CA THR A 14 2.16 -2.81 -1.17
C THR A 14 2.96 -4.12 -1.06
N PRO A 15 2.96 -4.82 0.09
CA PRO A 15 3.54 -6.14 0.19
C PRO A 15 2.97 -7.12 -0.84
N LYS A 16 3.81 -8.04 -1.33
CA LYS A 16 3.40 -9.16 -2.20
C LYS A 16 2.92 -8.80 -3.61
N THR A 17 3.21 -7.60 -4.09
CA THR A 17 2.94 -7.15 -5.48
C THR A 17 4.08 -7.43 -6.47
N GLY A 18 5.08 -8.23 -6.09
CA GLY A 18 6.23 -8.57 -6.94
C GLY A 18 7.53 -7.82 -6.64
N ASN A 19 7.59 -7.15 -5.49
CA ASN A 19 8.72 -6.28 -5.08
C ASN A 19 10.07 -6.98 -5.11
N THR A 20 10.15 -8.19 -4.58
CA THR A 20 11.38 -8.98 -4.61
C THR A 20 11.81 -9.31 -6.03
N TRP A 21 10.87 -9.59 -6.94
CA TRP A 21 11.21 -9.93 -8.32
C TRP A 21 11.76 -8.72 -9.06
N LEU A 22 11.05 -7.58 -9.01
CA LEU A 22 11.53 -6.35 -9.64
C LEU A 22 12.85 -5.86 -9.04
N LYS A 23 13.00 -5.95 -7.71
CA LYS A 23 14.27 -5.66 -7.02
C LYS A 23 15.41 -6.53 -7.55
N CYS A 24 15.19 -7.83 -7.71
CA CYS A 24 16.21 -8.73 -8.24
C CYS A 24 16.54 -8.42 -9.71
N LEU A 25 15.54 -8.14 -10.54
CA LEU A 25 15.74 -7.74 -11.94
C LEU A 25 16.62 -6.49 -12.04
N LEU A 26 16.25 -5.41 -11.35
CA LEU A 26 17.02 -4.17 -11.35
C LEU A 26 18.39 -4.32 -10.70
N SER A 27 18.50 -5.11 -9.62
CA SER A 27 19.79 -5.44 -9.01
C SER A 27 20.73 -6.11 -10.00
N LYS A 28 20.25 -7.08 -10.79
CA LYS A 28 21.08 -7.78 -11.78
C LYS A 28 21.38 -6.91 -12.99
N ALA A 29 20.38 -6.21 -13.52
CA ALA A 29 20.50 -5.37 -14.70
C ALA A 29 21.53 -4.25 -14.49
N TYR A 30 21.49 -3.60 -13.33
CA TYR A 30 22.43 -2.54 -12.99
C TYR A 30 23.66 -3.01 -12.23
N ASN A 31 23.73 -4.27 -11.78
CA ASN A 31 24.72 -4.76 -10.82
C ASN A 31 24.72 -3.96 -9.49
N LEU A 32 23.54 -3.71 -8.91
CA LEU A 32 23.38 -2.99 -7.64
C LEU A 32 23.39 -3.96 -6.45
N PRO A 33 24.11 -3.65 -5.35
CA PRO A 33 24.03 -4.42 -4.13
C PRO A 33 22.63 -4.26 -3.51
N VAL A 34 22.06 -5.39 -3.08
CA VAL A 34 20.79 -5.39 -2.35
C VAL A 34 21.08 -5.13 -0.89
N ILE A 35 20.48 -4.07 -0.34
CA ILE A 35 20.63 -3.71 1.08
C ILE A 35 19.27 -3.68 1.77
N ASP A 36 19.31 -3.63 3.10
CA ASP A 36 18.17 -3.30 3.93
C ASP A 36 18.22 -1.81 4.27
N VAL A 37 17.14 -1.10 3.93
CA VAL A 37 16.94 0.31 4.29
C VAL A 37 16.02 0.33 5.51
N PRO A 38 16.31 1.05 6.60
CA PRO A 38 15.37 1.14 7.71
C PRO A 38 14.08 1.85 7.28
N SER A 39 12.94 1.46 7.85
CA SER A 39 11.71 2.22 7.66
C SER A 39 11.78 3.53 8.46
N PRO A 40 11.38 4.67 7.89
CA PRO A 40 11.33 5.92 8.63
C PRO A 40 10.30 5.82 9.77
N GLU A 41 10.69 6.28 10.96
CA GLU A 41 9.79 6.40 12.09
C GLU A 41 8.92 7.64 11.92
N PHE A 42 7.67 7.46 11.54
CA PHE A 42 6.74 8.55 11.21
C PHE A 42 6.24 9.35 12.44
N TRP A 43 6.67 8.99 13.65
CA TRP A 43 6.39 9.70 14.90
C TRP A 43 7.63 10.42 15.46
N ARG A 44 8.75 10.41 14.74
CA ARG A 44 9.98 11.13 15.10
C ARG A 44 10.42 12.02 13.95
N ASP A 45 11.28 12.97 14.28
CA ASP A 45 11.98 13.76 13.29
C ASP A 45 12.79 12.84 12.36
N PHE A 46 12.76 13.17 11.07
CA PHE A 46 13.48 12.42 10.07
C PHE A 46 15.00 12.62 10.23
N ASP A 47 15.72 11.53 10.47
CA ASP A 47 17.19 11.53 10.57
C ASP A 47 17.83 11.06 9.25
N PRO A 48 18.40 11.98 8.44
CA PRO A 48 19.03 11.64 7.17
C PRO A 48 20.34 10.84 7.35
N VAL A 49 21.02 10.96 8.49
CA VAL A 49 22.37 10.37 8.72
C VAL A 49 22.33 8.86 8.57
N VAL A 50 21.26 8.23 9.06
CA VAL A 50 21.05 6.78 8.97
C VAL A 50 21.04 6.30 7.51
N TYR A 51 20.50 7.09 6.59
CA TYR A 51 20.36 6.72 5.19
C TYR A 51 21.57 7.11 4.35
N GLU A 52 22.26 8.20 4.70
CA GLU A 52 23.52 8.61 4.06
C GLU A 52 24.62 7.56 4.27
N ALA A 53 24.62 6.89 5.42
CA ALA A 53 25.56 5.81 5.75
C ALA A 53 25.41 4.55 4.86
N LEU A 54 24.34 4.42 4.08
CA LEU A 54 24.09 3.27 3.19
C LEU A 54 24.97 3.29 1.92
N GLY A 55 25.67 4.38 1.68
CA GLY A 55 26.57 4.55 0.55
C GLY A 55 25.86 5.00 -0.74
N PRO A 56 26.64 5.20 -1.81
CA PRO A 56 26.17 5.87 -3.00
C PRO A 56 25.41 4.97 -3.98
N ARG A 57 25.42 3.64 -3.79
CA ARG A 57 24.95 2.70 -4.81
C ARG A 57 24.31 1.47 -4.20
N TRP A 58 23.01 1.32 -4.39
CA TRP A 58 22.24 0.23 -3.79
C TRP A 58 20.84 0.11 -4.38
N ILE A 59 20.22 -1.03 -4.10
CA ILE A 59 18.79 -1.22 -4.28
C ILE A 59 18.16 -1.86 -3.03
N ALA A 60 16.99 -1.35 -2.65
CA ALA A 60 16.22 -1.88 -1.53
C ALA A 60 14.73 -1.89 -1.85
N HIS A 61 13.92 -2.40 -0.94
CA HIS A 61 12.47 -2.29 -1.03
C HIS A 61 11.85 -2.07 0.36
N GLN A 62 10.76 -1.30 0.41
CA GLN A 62 10.07 -0.93 1.64
C GLN A 62 8.55 -0.81 1.45
N HIS A 63 7.82 -0.85 2.57
CA HIS A 63 6.35 -0.88 2.62
C HIS A 63 5.80 0.24 3.51
N PHE A 64 6.00 1.50 3.10
CA PHE A 64 5.49 2.68 3.81
C PHE A 64 4.93 3.71 2.81
N PRO A 65 4.03 4.63 3.21
CA PRO A 65 3.49 5.69 2.34
C PRO A 65 4.48 6.86 2.13
N PRO A 66 4.30 7.73 1.12
CA PRO A 66 5.25 8.79 0.79
C PRO A 66 5.25 9.94 1.82
N PHE A 67 6.01 9.78 2.90
CA PHE A 67 6.17 10.80 3.94
C PHE A 67 7.03 11.97 3.45
N GLU A 68 6.55 13.19 3.67
CA GLU A 68 7.13 14.39 3.05
C GLU A 68 8.62 14.62 3.39
N PRO A 69 9.07 14.54 4.67
CA PRO A 69 10.50 14.74 4.98
C PRO A 69 11.42 13.73 4.28
N PHE A 70 11.04 12.45 4.29
CA PHE A 70 11.78 11.39 3.62
C PHE A 70 11.79 11.57 2.10
N VAL A 71 10.63 11.91 1.50
CA VAL A 71 10.50 12.11 0.05
C VAL A 71 11.39 13.26 -0.42
N ARG A 72 11.36 14.41 0.27
CA ARG A 72 12.20 15.57 -0.08
C ARG A 72 13.68 15.22 -0.04
N TRP A 73 14.14 14.65 1.09
CA TRP A 73 15.51 14.22 1.22
C TRP A 73 15.90 13.22 0.11
N ALA A 74 15.07 12.21 -0.14
CA ALA A 74 15.35 11.21 -1.15
C ALA A 74 15.43 11.80 -2.57
N GLN A 75 14.58 12.77 -2.91
CA GLN A 75 14.62 13.48 -4.18
C GLN A 75 15.88 14.35 -4.32
N GLU A 76 16.26 15.08 -3.27
CA GLU A 76 17.51 15.85 -3.21
C GLU A 76 18.74 14.95 -3.37
N GLN A 77 18.65 13.71 -2.88
CA GLN A 77 19.66 12.67 -3.05
C GLN A 77 19.58 11.95 -4.41
N GLY A 78 18.61 12.26 -5.26
CA GLY A 78 18.44 11.57 -6.55
C GLY A 78 18.10 10.08 -6.42
N ILE A 79 17.45 9.67 -5.33
CA ILE A 79 16.96 8.30 -5.15
C ILE A 79 15.78 8.08 -6.08
N VAL A 80 15.85 6.99 -6.84
CA VAL A 80 14.79 6.61 -7.77
C VAL A 80 13.77 5.73 -7.08
N PHE A 81 12.50 6.16 -7.11
CA PHE A 81 11.38 5.37 -6.59
C PHE A 81 10.72 4.53 -7.69
N VAL A 82 10.50 3.26 -7.37
CA VAL A 82 9.75 2.34 -8.24
C VAL A 82 8.66 1.66 -7.44
N THR A 83 7.44 1.65 -7.96
CA THR A 83 6.27 1.09 -7.30
C THR A 83 5.70 -0.03 -8.16
N THR A 84 5.57 -1.22 -7.57
CA THR A 84 4.81 -2.29 -8.22
C THR A 84 3.36 -2.27 -7.77
N VAL A 85 2.47 -2.64 -8.69
CA VAL A 85 1.07 -2.94 -8.41
C VAL A 85 0.76 -4.35 -8.92
N ARG A 86 -0.20 -5.00 -8.28
CA ARG A 86 -0.71 -6.30 -8.68
C ARG A 86 -2.18 -6.36 -8.36
N HIS A 87 -2.96 -7.12 -9.11
CA HIS A 87 -4.37 -7.33 -8.84
C HIS A 87 -4.60 -7.63 -7.34
N PRO A 88 -5.40 -6.83 -6.61
CA PRO A 88 -5.56 -6.98 -5.16
C PRO A 88 -5.96 -8.39 -4.72
N ALA A 89 -6.82 -9.07 -5.48
CA ALA A 89 -7.18 -10.46 -5.19
C ALA A 89 -5.99 -11.45 -5.26
N ASP A 90 -5.05 -11.32 -6.22
CA ASP A 90 -3.84 -12.15 -6.26
C ASP A 90 -2.89 -11.79 -5.10
N THR A 91 -2.82 -10.50 -4.75
CA THR A 91 -2.07 -10.02 -3.59
C THR A 91 -2.59 -10.65 -2.30
N LEU A 92 -3.91 -10.74 -2.12
CA LEU A 92 -4.53 -11.39 -0.96
C LEU A 92 -4.16 -12.88 -0.85
N VAL A 93 -4.22 -13.62 -1.96
CA VAL A 93 -3.75 -15.01 -2.01
C VAL A 93 -2.29 -15.08 -1.57
N SER A 94 -1.44 -14.21 -2.12
CA SER A 94 -0.01 -14.20 -1.79
C SER A 94 0.27 -13.87 -0.31
N VAL A 95 -0.49 -12.94 0.27
CA VAL A 95 -0.41 -12.60 1.71
C VAL A 95 -0.82 -13.80 2.56
N HIS A 96 -1.93 -14.47 2.24
CA HIS A 96 -2.38 -15.64 2.99
C HIS A 96 -1.29 -16.72 3.07
N HIS A 97 -0.73 -17.14 1.93
CA HIS A 97 0.32 -18.16 1.93
C HIS A 97 1.62 -17.68 2.58
N TYR A 98 1.93 -16.38 2.48
CA TYR A 98 3.08 -15.82 3.19
C TYR A 98 2.91 -15.97 4.70
N VAL A 99 1.73 -15.69 5.26
CA VAL A 99 1.48 -15.89 6.69
C VAL A 99 1.59 -17.37 7.07
N GLN A 100 1.02 -18.29 6.31
CA GLN A 100 1.11 -19.74 6.63
C GLN A 100 2.57 -20.25 6.67
N ASN A 101 3.42 -19.73 5.78
CA ASN A 101 4.78 -20.24 5.61
C ASN A 101 5.80 -19.56 6.52
N PHE A 102 5.55 -18.30 6.90
CA PHE A 102 6.55 -17.44 7.55
C PHE A 102 6.14 -16.88 8.91
N ALA A 103 4.91 -17.13 9.38
CA ALA A 103 4.54 -16.74 10.75
C ALA A 103 5.47 -17.41 11.79
N GLY A 104 6.14 -16.59 12.60
CA GLY A 104 7.17 -17.00 13.56
C GLY A 104 8.59 -17.11 12.99
N LYS A 105 8.77 -16.93 11.67
CA LYS A 105 10.09 -16.89 11.00
C LYS A 105 10.49 -15.48 10.58
N THR A 106 9.51 -14.61 10.35
CA THR A 106 9.69 -13.22 9.96
C THR A 106 8.79 -12.32 10.79
N GLN A 107 9.12 -11.04 10.84
CA GLN A 107 8.25 -10.04 11.46
C GLN A 107 6.99 -9.85 10.61
N ILE A 108 5.87 -10.33 11.12
CA ILE A 108 4.52 -10.11 10.61
C ILE A 108 3.73 -9.58 11.79
N ASP A 109 2.90 -8.56 11.59
CA ASP A 109 2.11 -7.99 12.67
C ASP A 109 1.19 -9.07 13.30
N SER A 110 1.07 -9.01 14.63
CA SER A 110 0.42 -10.05 15.43
C SER A 110 -1.05 -10.25 15.06
N GLU A 111 -1.74 -9.19 14.70
CA GLU A 111 -3.13 -9.26 14.28
C GLU A 111 -3.30 -9.95 12.92
N THR A 112 -2.46 -9.65 11.93
CA THR A 112 -2.46 -10.35 10.63
C THR A 112 -2.17 -11.83 10.84
N VAL A 113 -1.22 -12.18 11.72
CA VAL A 113 -0.97 -13.57 12.09
C VAL A 113 -2.22 -14.18 12.74
N ARG A 114 -2.85 -13.51 13.71
CA ARG A 114 -4.08 -13.98 14.38
C ARG A 114 -5.20 -14.23 13.38
N LEU A 115 -5.39 -13.35 12.41
CA LEU A 115 -6.51 -13.40 11.47
C LEU A 115 -6.29 -14.39 10.32
N LEU A 116 -5.05 -14.61 9.90
CA LEU A 116 -4.76 -15.43 8.72
C LEU A 116 -4.11 -16.77 9.05
N ARG A 117 -3.31 -16.88 10.11
CA ARG A 117 -2.61 -18.13 10.44
C ARG A 117 -3.63 -19.18 10.89
N ARG A 118 -3.54 -20.37 10.31
CA ARG A 118 -4.32 -21.53 10.77
C ARG A 118 -3.42 -22.57 11.38
N PRO A 119 -3.96 -23.41 12.29
CA PRO A 119 -3.32 -24.68 12.61
C PRO A 119 -3.11 -25.44 11.31
N ARG A 120 -1.91 -25.99 11.10
CA ARG A 120 -1.72 -26.97 10.03
C ARG A 120 -2.58 -28.17 10.41
N ALA A 121 -3.69 -28.37 9.72
CA ALA A 121 -4.30 -29.69 9.68
C ALA A 121 -3.27 -30.62 9.00
N ASP A 122 -3.16 -31.85 9.48
CA ASP A 122 -2.27 -32.84 8.89
C ASP A 122 -2.53 -32.93 7.37
N GLU A 123 -1.48 -32.67 6.60
CA GLU A 123 -1.29 -33.01 5.17
C GLU A 123 -2.29 -32.52 4.11
N ASP A 124 -3.15 -31.53 4.36
CA ASP A 124 -3.93 -30.94 3.27
C ASP A 124 -3.13 -29.82 2.56
N GLU A 125 -2.32 -30.20 1.57
CA GLU A 125 -1.66 -29.32 0.58
C GLU A 125 -2.67 -28.62 -0.34
N ARG A 126 -3.78 -28.10 0.19
CA ARG A 126 -4.77 -27.44 -0.66
C ARG A 126 -4.18 -26.12 -1.17
N PRO A 127 -4.05 -25.94 -2.50
CA PRO A 127 -3.56 -24.68 -3.06
C PRO A 127 -4.51 -23.52 -2.79
N GLN A 128 -5.78 -23.82 -2.49
CA GLN A 128 -6.85 -22.87 -2.24
C GLN A 128 -6.79 -22.25 -0.86
N VAL A 129 -7.16 -20.98 -0.77
CA VAL A 129 -7.36 -20.25 0.47
C VAL A 129 -8.70 -20.69 1.06
N PRO A 130 -8.73 -21.35 2.23
CA PRO A 130 -9.98 -21.76 2.83
C PRO A 130 -10.74 -20.54 3.37
N TRP A 131 -12.06 -20.64 3.36
CA TRP A 131 -12.97 -19.71 4.00
C TRP A 131 -12.84 -19.75 5.54
N SER A 132 -12.85 -18.60 6.22
CA SER A 132 -13.16 -18.46 7.67
C SER A 132 -13.53 -17.03 8.03
N LYS A 133 -14.25 -16.83 9.13
CA LYS A 133 -14.68 -15.49 9.58
C LYS A 133 -13.49 -14.53 9.75
N GLU A 134 -12.35 -15.03 10.20
CA GLU A 134 -11.14 -14.23 10.41
C GLU A 134 -10.55 -13.70 9.08
N LEU A 135 -10.67 -14.46 7.98
CA LEU A 135 -10.29 -13.99 6.65
C LEU A 135 -11.22 -12.86 6.18
N GLU A 136 -12.53 -12.95 6.46
CA GLU A 136 -13.43 -11.82 6.17
C GLU A 136 -13.10 -10.61 7.00
N THR A 137 -12.86 -10.78 8.30
CA THR A 137 -12.43 -9.68 9.18
C THR A 137 -11.16 -9.03 8.64
N PHE A 138 -10.16 -9.83 8.22
CA PHE A 138 -8.96 -9.30 7.58
C PHE A 138 -9.25 -8.49 6.31
N VAL A 139 -10.10 -9.02 5.42
CA VAL A 139 -10.50 -8.33 4.18
C VAL A 139 -11.32 -7.08 4.48
N ARG A 140 -12.19 -7.10 5.49
CA ARG A 140 -13.06 -5.99 5.88
C ARG A 140 -12.29 -4.86 6.54
N ASP A 141 -11.34 -5.21 7.42
CA ASP A 141 -10.80 -4.23 8.36
C ASP A 141 -9.37 -3.81 8.04
N LYS A 142 -8.61 -4.63 7.30
CA LYS A 142 -7.16 -4.49 7.21
C LYS A 142 -6.59 -4.50 5.78
N PHE A 143 -7.04 -5.42 4.91
CA PHE A 143 -6.33 -5.67 3.65
C PHE A 143 -6.27 -4.46 2.70
N PHE A 144 -7.35 -3.69 2.57
CA PHE A 144 -7.40 -2.48 1.74
C PHE A 144 -6.38 -1.42 2.14
N ARG A 145 -5.99 -1.39 3.44
CA ARG A 145 -5.00 -0.47 3.97
C ARG A 145 -3.64 -0.70 3.34
N SER A 146 -3.26 -1.98 3.17
CA SER A 146 -1.99 -2.38 2.54
C SER A 146 -1.99 -2.11 1.04
N VAL A 147 -3.12 -2.34 0.35
CA VAL A 147 -3.29 -2.00 -1.08
C VAL A 147 -2.98 -0.53 -1.35
N ASN A 148 -3.28 0.33 -0.38
CA ASN A 148 -3.11 1.76 -0.54
C ASN A 148 -1.66 2.24 -0.57
N PHE A 149 -0.67 1.43 -0.15
CA PHE A 149 0.72 1.86 -0.22
C PHE A 149 1.16 2.12 -1.67
N SER A 150 0.91 1.19 -2.60
CA SER A 150 1.24 1.44 -4.00
C SER A 150 0.42 2.59 -4.60
N ILE A 151 -0.86 2.73 -4.22
CA ILE A 151 -1.72 3.82 -4.69
C ILE A 151 -1.15 5.17 -4.25
N ALA A 152 -0.74 5.32 -2.99
CA ALA A 152 -0.25 6.59 -2.46
C ALA A 152 1.01 7.09 -3.20
N TRP A 153 1.95 6.20 -3.52
CA TRP A 153 3.16 6.56 -4.28
C TRP A 153 2.86 6.97 -5.72
N LEU A 154 1.97 6.24 -6.39
CA LEU A 154 1.57 6.52 -7.77
C LEU A 154 0.71 7.79 -7.88
N GLN A 155 -0.23 7.98 -6.96
CA GLN A 155 -1.12 9.15 -6.95
C GLN A 155 -0.33 10.44 -6.73
N ARG A 156 0.71 10.39 -5.89
CA ARG A 156 1.64 11.51 -5.68
C ARG A 156 2.56 11.75 -6.87
N GLY A 157 2.59 10.87 -7.86
CA GLY A 157 3.43 11.00 -9.04
C GLY A 157 4.93 10.95 -8.74
N LEU A 158 5.32 10.26 -7.66
CA LEU A 158 6.71 10.24 -7.16
C LEU A 158 7.54 9.09 -7.71
N SER A 159 6.89 8.04 -8.24
CA SER A 159 7.53 6.78 -8.57
C SER A 159 7.21 6.33 -9.99
N TYR A 160 8.14 5.62 -10.62
CA TYR A 160 7.82 4.79 -11.77
C TYR A 160 6.89 3.66 -11.35
N GLY A 161 5.81 3.42 -12.10
CA GLY A 161 4.85 2.36 -11.79
C GLY A 161 5.00 1.16 -12.73
N VAL A 162 5.00 -0.04 -12.17
CA VAL A 162 5.08 -1.31 -12.89
C VAL A 162 3.93 -2.22 -12.47
N ARG A 163 3.11 -2.69 -13.43
CA ARG A 163 2.15 -3.76 -13.15
C ARG A 163 2.86 -5.11 -13.15
N TYR A 164 2.58 -5.91 -12.13
CA TYR A 164 3.12 -7.26 -12.00
C TYR A 164 2.76 -8.13 -13.20
N GLU A 165 1.54 -7.99 -13.69
CA GLU A 165 0.97 -8.75 -14.80
C GLU A 165 1.70 -8.43 -16.12
N ASP A 166 2.04 -7.16 -16.34
CA ASP A 166 2.76 -6.73 -17.54
C ASP A 166 4.23 -7.15 -17.45
N LEU A 167 4.86 -6.99 -16.27
CA LEU A 167 6.20 -7.51 -15.98
C LEU A 167 6.26 -9.04 -16.16
N TRP A 168 5.19 -9.75 -15.81
CA TRP A 168 5.12 -11.20 -15.96
C TRP A 168 5.02 -11.63 -17.42
N ARG A 169 4.25 -10.92 -18.23
CA ARG A 169 4.06 -11.24 -19.66
C ARG A 169 5.28 -10.88 -20.51
N SER A 170 5.90 -9.73 -20.24
CA SER A 170 6.94 -9.15 -21.09
C SER A 170 8.04 -8.51 -20.24
N PRO A 171 8.81 -9.32 -19.47
CA PRO A 171 9.78 -8.81 -18.51
C PRO A 171 10.90 -7.99 -19.16
N ASP A 172 11.35 -8.38 -20.36
CA ASP A 172 12.36 -7.66 -21.14
C ASP A 172 11.86 -6.27 -21.58
N GLN A 173 10.65 -6.17 -22.14
CA GLN A 173 10.05 -4.91 -22.57
C GLN A 173 9.87 -3.94 -21.41
N ILE A 174 9.36 -4.44 -20.28
CA ILE A 174 9.12 -3.63 -19.08
C ILE A 174 10.43 -3.16 -18.46
N LEU A 175 11.42 -4.07 -18.35
CA LEU A 175 12.72 -3.72 -17.79
C LEU A 175 13.44 -2.69 -18.68
N ARG A 176 13.41 -2.88 -20.01
CA ARG A 176 13.97 -1.95 -20.99
C ARG A 176 13.34 -0.55 -20.91
N ALA A 177 12.01 -0.47 -20.87
CA ALA A 177 11.32 0.81 -20.74
C ALA A 177 11.71 1.51 -19.43
N LEU A 178 11.73 0.76 -18.32
CA LEU A 178 12.12 1.30 -17.03
C LEU A 178 13.59 1.77 -17.00
N THR A 179 14.51 1.00 -17.59
CA THR A 179 15.94 1.38 -17.58
C THR A 179 16.25 2.52 -18.51
N ASN A 180 15.60 2.64 -19.66
CA ASN A 180 15.77 3.79 -20.55
C ASN A 180 15.51 5.14 -19.85
N ASP A 181 14.55 5.18 -18.93
CA ASP A 181 14.16 6.40 -18.21
C ASP A 181 14.93 6.62 -16.89
N ILE A 182 15.40 5.54 -16.26
CA ILE A 182 16.22 5.61 -15.04
C ILE A 182 17.69 5.90 -15.41
N CYS A 183 18.31 4.97 -16.15
CA CYS A 183 19.69 5.01 -16.59
C CYS A 183 19.86 3.92 -17.67
N PRO A 184 19.97 4.27 -18.98
CA PRO A 184 20.04 3.27 -20.03
C PRO A 184 21.15 2.23 -19.82
N ILE A 185 20.88 0.98 -20.17
CA ILE A 185 21.81 -0.15 -20.13
C ILE A 185 21.68 -0.97 -21.42
N SER A 186 22.62 -1.87 -21.69
CA SER A 186 22.60 -2.69 -22.90
C SER A 186 21.53 -3.77 -22.85
N ASP A 187 21.10 -4.21 -24.03
CA ASP A 187 20.15 -5.30 -24.22
C ASP A 187 20.62 -6.59 -23.59
N GLU A 188 21.92 -6.87 -23.68
CA GLU A 188 22.54 -8.06 -23.11
C GLU A 188 22.40 -8.07 -21.57
N ALA A 189 22.58 -6.92 -20.91
CA ALA A 189 22.40 -6.81 -19.47
C ALA A 189 20.94 -7.03 -19.04
N ILE A 190 19.99 -6.55 -19.85
CA ILE A 190 18.54 -6.78 -19.66
C ILE A 190 18.23 -8.27 -19.80
N GLU A 191 18.68 -8.90 -20.88
CA GLU A 191 18.46 -10.33 -21.16
C GLU A 191 19.07 -11.20 -20.06
N GLU A 192 20.31 -10.93 -19.65
CA GLU A 192 20.99 -11.64 -18.58
C GLU A 192 20.24 -11.51 -17.25
N ALA A 193 19.76 -10.31 -16.91
CA ALA A 193 18.99 -10.07 -15.70
C ALA A 193 17.67 -10.87 -15.70
N VAL A 194 16.94 -10.86 -16.82
CA VAL A 194 15.68 -11.61 -16.99
C VAL A 194 15.93 -13.12 -16.87
N GLN A 195 16.96 -13.66 -17.53
CA GLN A 195 17.30 -15.08 -17.47
C GLN A 195 17.63 -15.52 -16.03
N ARG A 196 18.43 -14.73 -15.31
CA ARG A 196 18.82 -15.03 -13.92
C ARG A 196 17.69 -14.88 -12.92
N CYS A 197 16.70 -14.04 -13.23
CA CYS A 197 15.56 -13.78 -12.35
C CYS A 197 14.28 -14.53 -12.77
N ARG A 198 14.39 -15.58 -13.59
CA ARG A 198 13.26 -16.51 -13.81
C ARG A 198 12.86 -17.16 -12.49
N LEU A 199 11.56 -17.39 -12.30
CA LEU A 199 11.01 -17.86 -11.02
C LEU A 199 11.64 -19.19 -10.60
N GLU A 200 11.84 -20.10 -11.55
CA GLU A 200 12.46 -21.41 -11.34
C GLU A 200 13.90 -21.25 -10.85
N THR A 201 14.67 -20.37 -11.50
CA THR A 201 16.05 -20.04 -11.13
C THR A 201 16.12 -19.41 -9.74
N MET A 202 15.25 -18.44 -9.45
CA MET A 202 15.18 -17.79 -8.14
C MET A 202 14.79 -18.78 -7.04
N ARG A 203 13.85 -19.68 -7.31
CA ARG A 203 13.43 -20.72 -6.37
C ARG A 203 14.57 -21.69 -6.09
N ALA A 204 15.27 -22.16 -7.13
CA ALA A 204 16.41 -23.05 -6.99
C ALA A 204 17.55 -22.41 -6.17
N ALA A 205 17.84 -21.12 -6.43
CA ALA A 205 18.89 -20.39 -5.72
C ALA A 205 18.53 -20.06 -4.26
N ALA A 206 17.24 -20.02 -3.90
CA ALA A 206 16.77 -19.60 -2.59
C ALA A 206 16.78 -20.69 -1.50
N GLY A 207 17.02 -21.96 -1.85
CA GLY A 207 17.01 -23.07 -0.88
C GLY A 207 15.70 -23.14 -0.07
N GLU A 208 15.78 -23.18 1.26
CA GLU A 208 14.61 -23.18 2.16
C GLU A 208 13.72 -21.92 2.01
N LYS A 209 14.27 -20.80 1.52
CA LYS A 209 13.49 -19.59 1.19
C LYS A 209 12.75 -19.73 -0.15
N GLY A 210 12.89 -20.85 -0.86
CA GLY A 210 12.16 -21.18 -2.08
C GLY A 210 10.63 -21.13 -1.93
N LEU A 211 10.11 -21.37 -0.71
CA LEU A 211 8.69 -21.21 -0.38
C LEU A 211 8.16 -19.77 -0.57
N PHE A 212 9.05 -18.77 -0.62
CA PHE A 212 8.70 -17.39 -0.93
C PHE A 212 8.26 -17.22 -2.40
N PHE A 213 8.75 -18.09 -3.29
CA PHE A 213 8.52 -18.07 -4.74
C PHE A 213 7.49 -19.13 -5.13
N ARG A 214 6.21 -18.97 -4.75
CA ARG A 214 5.17 -20.03 -4.84
C ARG A 214 4.78 -20.44 -6.26
N GLY A 215 4.34 -19.50 -7.09
CA GLY A 215 3.80 -19.83 -8.42
C GLY A 215 3.94 -18.72 -9.44
N GLY A 216 4.21 -17.48 -9.01
CA GLY A 216 4.47 -16.34 -9.89
C GLY A 216 3.39 -16.03 -10.92
N GLY A 217 2.23 -16.70 -10.90
CA GLY A 217 1.20 -16.55 -11.92
C GLY A 217 0.30 -15.34 -11.73
N VAL A 218 -0.47 -15.04 -12.78
CA VAL A 218 -1.51 -14.01 -12.83
C VAL A 218 -2.88 -14.68 -12.78
N ALA A 219 -3.85 -14.01 -12.15
CA ALA A 219 -5.24 -14.45 -12.03
C ALA A 219 -5.44 -15.77 -11.26
N GLY A 220 -4.47 -16.16 -10.42
CA GLY A 220 -4.59 -17.34 -9.56
C GLY A 220 -5.73 -17.20 -8.55
N TRP A 221 -6.06 -15.97 -8.16
CA TRP A 221 -7.19 -15.67 -7.27
C TRP A 221 -8.52 -16.28 -7.72
N LYS A 222 -8.77 -16.43 -9.03
CA LYS A 222 -10.02 -16.99 -9.57
C LYS A 222 -10.29 -18.41 -9.11
N THR A 223 -9.24 -19.20 -8.88
CA THR A 223 -9.34 -20.60 -8.45
C THR A 223 -8.94 -20.80 -6.99
N ASN A 224 -8.30 -19.80 -6.38
CA ASN A 224 -7.72 -19.89 -5.03
C ASN A 224 -8.58 -19.21 -3.97
N LEU A 225 -9.33 -18.16 -4.28
CA LEU A 225 -10.15 -17.44 -3.29
C LEU A 225 -11.58 -18.00 -3.21
N PRO A 226 -12.18 -18.05 -2.00
CA PRO A 226 -13.60 -18.33 -1.87
C PRO A 226 -14.47 -17.28 -2.58
N GLU A 227 -15.57 -17.69 -3.19
CA GLU A 227 -16.50 -16.81 -3.92
C GLU A 227 -16.95 -15.61 -3.10
N ARG A 228 -17.22 -15.80 -1.80
CA ARG A 228 -17.62 -14.69 -0.93
C ARG A 228 -16.54 -13.62 -0.79
N ILE A 229 -15.26 -14.02 -0.78
CA ILE A 229 -14.13 -13.08 -0.60
C ILE A 229 -13.98 -12.28 -1.89
N ILE A 230 -14.16 -12.94 -3.04
CA ILE A 230 -14.25 -12.29 -4.34
C ILE A 230 -15.41 -11.28 -4.35
N ALA A 231 -16.59 -11.68 -3.85
CA ALA A 231 -17.75 -10.79 -3.75
C ALA A 231 -17.49 -9.57 -2.85
N MET A 232 -16.78 -9.74 -1.72
CA MET A 232 -16.37 -8.63 -0.86
C MET A 232 -15.43 -7.67 -1.60
N LEU A 233 -14.39 -8.18 -2.26
CA LEU A 233 -13.46 -7.35 -3.03
C LEU A 233 -14.19 -6.58 -4.15
N GLY A 234 -15.17 -7.20 -4.81
CA GLY A 234 -15.90 -6.56 -5.92
C GLY A 234 -16.95 -5.53 -5.53
N ARG A 235 -17.36 -5.46 -4.25
CA ARG A 235 -18.54 -4.67 -3.84
C ARG A 235 -18.34 -3.82 -2.60
N MET A 236 -17.42 -4.19 -1.72
CA MET A 236 -17.21 -3.50 -0.45
C MET A 236 -16.21 -2.36 -0.61
N ALA A 237 -16.56 -1.16 -0.16
CA ALA A 237 -15.64 -0.04 -0.13
C ALA A 237 -14.39 -0.36 0.72
N PRO A 238 -13.19 0.06 0.30
CA PRO A 238 -12.89 0.89 -0.86
C PRO A 238 -12.41 0.08 -2.08
N TYR A 239 -12.54 -1.26 -2.07
CA TYR A 239 -11.90 -2.13 -3.06
C TYR A 239 -12.29 -1.86 -4.51
N PRO A 240 -13.58 -1.65 -4.86
CA PRO A 240 -13.94 -1.32 -6.24
C PRO A 240 -13.20 -0.10 -6.76
N ALA A 241 -13.19 0.99 -5.99
CA ALA A 241 -12.49 2.22 -6.35
C ALA A 241 -10.98 2.02 -6.44
N GLN A 242 -10.37 1.26 -5.51
CA GLN A 242 -8.94 0.92 -5.57
C GLN A 242 -8.57 0.08 -6.80
N MET A 243 -9.38 -0.92 -7.14
CA MET A 243 -9.15 -1.78 -8.30
C MET A 243 -9.35 -1.03 -9.61
N GLU A 244 -10.46 -0.27 -9.73
CA GLU A 244 -10.74 0.56 -10.90
C GLU A 244 -9.63 1.58 -11.12
N TRP A 245 -9.20 2.28 -10.07
CA TRP A 245 -8.12 3.27 -10.17
C TRP A 245 -6.81 2.64 -10.66
N LEU A 246 -6.49 1.42 -10.22
CA LEU A 246 -5.31 0.68 -10.68
C LEU A 246 -5.46 0.11 -12.11
N GLY A 247 -6.65 0.22 -12.72
CA GLY A 247 -6.97 -0.31 -14.04
C GLY A 247 -7.33 -1.79 -14.05
N TYR A 248 -7.85 -2.33 -12.95
CA TYR A 248 -8.34 -3.72 -12.87
C TYR A 248 -9.87 -3.78 -12.98
N GLU A 249 -10.35 -4.87 -13.57
CA GLU A 249 -11.78 -5.18 -13.63
C GLU A 249 -12.35 -5.43 -12.22
N THR A 250 -13.50 -4.84 -11.94
CA THR A 250 -14.22 -4.97 -10.67
C THR A 250 -15.43 -5.93 -10.77
N SER A 251 -15.84 -6.26 -11.99
CA SER A 251 -17.01 -7.10 -12.25
C SER A 251 -16.68 -8.58 -12.09
N PHE A 252 -16.75 -9.08 -10.86
CA PHE A 252 -16.74 -10.51 -10.60
C PHE A 252 -18.16 -11.05 -10.80
N ALA A 253 -18.43 -11.61 -11.98
CA ALA A 253 -19.74 -12.14 -12.35
C ALA A 253 -20.10 -13.34 -11.44
N GLY A 254 -20.85 -13.08 -10.37
CA GLY A 254 -21.40 -14.10 -9.48
C GLY A 254 -22.38 -13.49 -8.47
N PRO A 255 -23.42 -14.23 -8.03
CA PRO A 255 -24.33 -13.76 -6.99
C PRO A 255 -23.57 -13.47 -5.69
N VAL A 256 -23.99 -12.45 -4.93
CA VAL A 256 -23.52 -12.29 -3.54
C VAL A 256 -24.18 -13.38 -2.71
N PRO A 257 -23.45 -14.20 -1.95
CA PRO A 257 -24.07 -15.04 -0.94
C PRO A 257 -24.88 -14.17 0.04
N PRO A 258 -26.11 -14.55 0.41
CA PRO A 258 -27.04 -13.68 1.15
C PRO A 258 -26.56 -13.29 2.56
N ASP A 259 -25.59 -14.02 3.10
CA ASP A 259 -24.96 -13.82 4.41
C ASP A 259 -23.74 -12.89 4.37
N VAL A 260 -23.29 -12.44 3.19
CA VAL A 260 -22.18 -11.50 3.09
C VAL A 260 -22.66 -10.08 3.41
N GLU A 261 -22.31 -9.62 4.60
CA GLU A 261 -22.51 -8.23 5.00
C GLU A 261 -21.54 -7.32 4.22
N LEU A 262 -22.08 -6.52 3.29
CA LEU A 262 -21.31 -5.57 2.45
C LEU A 262 -21.30 -4.15 3.01
N SER A 263 -22.27 -3.81 3.84
CA SER A 263 -22.38 -2.52 4.53
C SER A 263 -22.03 -2.72 5.99
N ARG A 264 -21.21 -1.84 6.57
CA ARG A 264 -20.90 -1.89 7.99
C ARG A 264 -21.92 -1.05 8.75
N VAL A 265 -22.52 -1.62 9.79
CA VAL A 265 -23.21 -0.82 10.81
C VAL A 265 -22.12 -0.12 11.63
N PRO A 266 -22.07 1.21 11.66
CA PRO A 266 -21.10 1.90 12.48
C PRO A 266 -21.26 1.52 13.96
N PRO A 267 -20.16 1.39 14.74
CA PRO A 267 -20.23 1.03 16.15
C PRO A 267 -20.88 2.17 16.93
N ALA A 268 -21.85 1.87 17.80
CA ALA A 268 -22.64 2.88 18.51
C ALA A 268 -21.74 3.92 19.19
N LEU A 269 -22.16 5.20 19.21
CA LEU A 269 -21.33 6.28 19.76
C LEU A 269 -20.88 6.03 21.21
N SER A 270 -21.70 5.32 22.01
CA SER A 270 -21.36 4.92 23.38
C SER A 270 -20.21 3.91 23.49
N GLU A 271 -19.90 3.18 22.41
CA GLU A 271 -18.81 2.20 22.35
C GLU A 271 -17.47 2.85 21.97
N LEU A 272 -17.50 4.10 21.50
CA LEU A 272 -16.33 4.86 21.13
C LEU A 272 -15.70 5.45 22.40
N SER A 273 -14.71 4.77 22.97
CA SER A 273 -14.01 5.20 24.20
C SER A 273 -13.26 6.53 24.10
N PHE A 274 -13.15 7.09 22.89
CA PHE A 274 -12.57 8.39 22.60
C PHE A 274 -13.62 9.49 22.36
N PHE A 275 -14.89 9.12 22.37
CA PHE A 275 -15.99 10.05 22.23
C PHE A 275 -16.11 10.84 23.53
N PRO A 276 -15.88 12.16 23.50
CA PRO A 276 -16.08 12.99 24.68
C PRO A 276 -17.58 13.08 24.94
N LEU A 277 -17.99 12.87 26.19
CA LEU A 277 -19.34 13.16 26.66
C LEU A 277 -19.75 14.61 26.32
N ASP A 278 -18.78 15.52 26.25
CA ASP A 278 -18.93 16.93 25.88
C ASP A 278 -19.53 17.11 24.47
N PHE A 279 -19.26 16.19 23.53
CA PHE A 279 -19.81 16.21 22.17
C PHE A 279 -21.30 15.82 22.14
N ALA A 280 -21.75 15.05 23.12
CA ALA A 280 -23.16 14.73 23.32
C ALA A 280 -23.94 15.88 24.00
N LEU A 281 -23.24 16.88 24.54
CA LEU A 281 -23.82 17.89 25.44
C LEU A 281 -23.65 19.36 24.98
N GLY A 282 -22.88 19.69 23.94
CA GLY A 282 -22.84 21.08 23.46
C GLY A 282 -21.96 21.39 22.24
N ASP A 283 -22.34 22.47 21.55
CA ASP A 283 -21.59 23.29 20.57
C ASP A 283 -21.44 22.88 19.10
N VAL A 284 -22.01 21.77 18.64
CA VAL A 284 -22.18 21.58 17.18
C VAL A 284 -23.50 22.22 16.76
N ALA A 285 -23.50 23.55 16.62
CA ALA A 285 -24.65 24.37 16.25
C ALA A 285 -25.19 23.99 14.86
N GLY A 286 -26.20 23.11 14.82
CA GLY A 286 -26.93 22.71 13.63
C GLY A 286 -27.76 21.46 13.93
N ASP A 287 -28.90 21.33 13.27
CA ASP A 287 -29.95 20.30 13.44
C ASP A 287 -29.43 18.85 13.19
N ARG A 288 -28.53 18.36 14.05
CA ARG A 288 -27.84 17.06 13.95
C ARG A 288 -28.37 16.09 15.01
N THR A 289 -29.69 15.91 15.02
CA THR A 289 -30.41 15.13 16.04
C THR A 289 -30.34 13.61 15.84
N SER A 290 -29.71 13.11 14.77
CA SER A 290 -29.59 11.66 14.49
C SER A 290 -28.14 11.16 14.54
N GLU A 291 -27.95 9.91 14.97
CA GLU A 291 -26.65 9.22 14.99
C GLU A 291 -25.97 9.20 13.61
N ALA A 292 -26.77 9.04 12.55
CA ALA A 292 -26.32 9.11 11.16
C ALA A 292 -25.68 10.46 10.80
N SER A 293 -26.15 11.57 11.39
CA SER A 293 -25.57 12.90 11.20
C SER A 293 -24.16 13.01 11.81
N TYR A 294 -23.89 12.30 12.91
CA TYR A 294 -22.58 12.28 13.56
C TYR A 294 -21.54 11.51 12.75
N TYR A 295 -21.85 10.30 12.27
CA TYR A 295 -20.91 9.56 11.41
C TYR A 295 -20.63 10.31 10.11
N ALA A 296 -21.66 10.90 9.50
CA ALA A 296 -21.49 11.72 8.31
C ALA A 296 -20.53 12.88 8.58
N TRP A 297 -20.67 13.57 9.72
CA TRP A 297 -19.75 14.63 10.09
C TRP A 297 -18.33 14.11 10.35
N PHE A 298 -18.16 13.05 11.14
CA PHE A 298 -16.85 12.48 11.47
C PHE A 298 -16.04 12.12 10.23
N ASN A 299 -16.72 11.60 9.22
CA ASN A 299 -16.14 11.15 7.96
C ASN A 299 -16.01 12.24 6.89
N ALA A 300 -16.69 13.38 7.08
CA ALA A 300 -16.51 14.54 6.21
C ALA A 300 -15.09 15.11 6.34
N VAL A 301 -14.64 15.79 5.29
CA VAL A 301 -13.39 16.56 5.30
C VAL A 301 -13.41 17.54 6.48
N ALA A 302 -12.27 17.66 7.17
CA ALA A 302 -12.13 18.57 8.28
C ALA A 302 -12.48 19.99 7.86
N GLU A 303 -13.39 20.64 8.58
CA GLU A 303 -13.82 22.02 8.28
C GLU A 303 -12.66 23.02 8.27
N ARG A 304 -11.58 22.69 8.97
CA ARG A 304 -10.35 23.50 9.05
C ARG A 304 -9.27 23.11 8.04
N ASP A 305 -9.49 22.08 7.20
CA ASP A 305 -8.54 21.75 6.13
C ASP A 305 -8.61 22.83 5.03
N PRO A 306 -7.58 23.68 4.87
CA PRO A 306 -7.59 24.75 3.88
C PRO A 306 -7.64 24.24 2.44
N HIS A 307 -7.38 22.96 2.22
CA HIS A 307 -7.43 22.34 0.90
C HIS A 307 -8.82 21.81 0.54
N HIS A 308 -9.78 21.82 1.48
CA HIS A 308 -11.15 21.36 1.26
C HIS A 308 -11.22 19.98 0.58
N GLY A 309 -10.30 19.08 0.95
CA GLY A 309 -10.22 17.71 0.44
C GLY A 309 -9.67 17.56 -0.98
N ARG A 310 -9.15 18.63 -1.59
CA ARG A 310 -8.53 18.58 -2.93
C ARG A 310 -7.16 17.88 -2.95
N ILE A 311 -6.57 17.61 -1.79
CA ILE A 311 -5.27 16.96 -1.65
C ILE A 311 -5.44 15.68 -0.83
N ALA A 312 -5.03 14.56 -1.43
CA ALA A 312 -4.95 13.29 -0.72
C ALA A 312 -3.70 13.23 0.19
N PRO A 313 -3.78 12.58 1.36
CA PRO A 313 -5.01 12.08 1.98
C PRO A 313 -5.88 13.20 2.54
N VAL A 314 -7.21 13.01 2.53
CA VAL A 314 -8.11 13.90 3.28
C VAL A 314 -7.89 13.74 4.79
N ILE A 315 -7.88 14.86 5.50
CA ILE A 315 -8.00 14.87 6.96
C ILE A 315 -9.49 14.97 7.27
N THR A 316 -10.04 13.98 7.96
CA THR A 316 -11.47 13.99 8.35
C THR A 316 -11.72 14.86 9.57
N ASN A 317 -12.97 15.23 9.83
CA ASN A 317 -13.33 15.96 11.06
C ASN A 317 -12.91 15.19 12.31
N LEU A 318 -13.06 13.85 12.33
CA LEU A 318 -12.58 13.03 13.45
C LEU A 318 -11.06 13.11 13.60
N GLY A 319 -10.29 12.99 12.51
CA GLY A 319 -8.84 13.11 12.55
C GLY A 319 -8.40 14.49 13.07
N GLY A 320 -8.95 15.56 12.50
CA GLY A 320 -8.68 16.93 12.94
C GLY A 320 -9.11 17.18 14.39
N TYR A 321 -10.20 16.56 14.85
CA TYR A 321 -10.65 16.63 16.23
C TYR A 321 -9.64 16.00 17.20
N LEU A 322 -9.21 14.76 16.92
CA LEU A 322 -8.24 14.04 17.75
C LEU A 322 -6.94 14.81 17.88
N HIS A 323 -6.40 15.33 16.77
CA HIS A 323 -5.21 16.18 16.76
C HIS A 323 -5.37 17.40 17.68
N ARG A 324 -6.47 18.15 17.58
CA ARG A 324 -6.72 19.33 18.43
C ARG A 324 -6.88 19.02 19.91
N ARG A 325 -7.29 17.81 20.29
CA ARG A 325 -7.45 17.43 21.70
C ARG A 325 -6.19 16.84 22.29
N ARG A 326 -5.41 16.10 21.51
CA ARG A 326 -4.22 15.39 21.97
C ARG A 326 -2.95 16.21 21.79
N SER A 327 -2.39 16.71 22.89
CA SER A 327 -1.16 17.54 22.85
C SER A 327 0.04 16.80 22.31
N ASP A 328 0.13 15.49 22.56
CA ASP A 328 1.14 14.60 21.97
C ASP A 328 1.05 14.59 20.44
N LEU A 329 -0.15 14.49 19.86
CA LEU A 329 -0.32 14.54 18.41
C LEU A 329 0.02 15.91 17.81
N ARG A 330 -0.24 17.01 18.53
CA ARG A 330 0.17 18.34 18.05
C ARG A 330 1.67 18.56 18.11
N ALA A 331 2.34 17.95 19.09
CA ALA A 331 3.79 18.01 19.19
C ALA A 331 4.45 17.21 18.06
N ILE A 332 3.92 16.03 17.73
CA ILE A 332 4.45 15.16 16.67
C ILE A 332 4.08 15.66 15.27
N PHE A 333 2.85 16.12 15.06
CA PHE A 333 2.31 16.53 13.76
C PHE A 333 1.95 18.02 13.79
N SER A 334 2.94 18.89 13.90
CA SER A 334 2.73 20.34 14.07
C SER A 334 2.00 21.00 12.89
N ASP A 335 2.17 20.50 11.67
CA ASP A 335 1.56 20.99 10.43
C ASP A 335 0.67 19.91 9.79
N LEU A 336 -0.45 19.65 10.47
CA LEU A 336 -1.44 18.62 10.10
C LEU A 336 -1.91 18.71 8.64
N TYR A 337 -2.05 19.92 8.10
CA TYR A 337 -2.61 20.15 6.77
C TYR A 337 -1.56 20.29 5.66
N GLY A 338 -0.29 20.56 6.02
CA GLY A 338 0.84 20.60 5.11
C GLY A 338 1.72 19.36 5.21
N GLN A 339 2.95 19.51 5.70
CA GLN A 339 4.00 18.47 5.61
C GLN A 339 3.68 17.19 6.40
N ASP A 340 2.92 17.30 7.48
CA ASP A 340 2.62 16.15 8.36
C ASP A 340 1.36 15.39 7.91
N ARG A 341 0.67 15.85 6.85
CA ARG A 341 -0.62 15.29 6.38
C ARG A 341 -0.55 13.77 6.14
N VAL A 342 0.47 13.29 5.43
CA VAL A 342 0.62 11.86 5.12
C VAL A 342 1.00 11.06 6.36
N ALA A 343 1.91 11.59 7.19
CA ALA A 343 2.37 10.94 8.42
C ALA A 343 1.23 10.82 9.43
N PHE A 344 0.50 11.91 9.67
CA PHE A 344 -0.69 11.91 10.52
C PHE A 344 -1.76 10.97 9.98
N SER A 345 -2.05 10.98 8.68
CA SER A 345 -3.09 10.09 8.11
C SER A 345 -2.68 8.62 8.23
N HIS A 346 -1.40 8.30 8.08
CA HIS A 346 -0.90 6.95 8.33
C HIS A 346 -1.06 6.58 9.80
N TRP A 347 -0.69 7.45 10.74
CA TRP A 347 -0.94 7.25 12.16
C TRP A 347 -2.44 7.05 12.45
N PHE A 348 -3.31 7.93 11.96
CA PHE A 348 -4.76 7.88 12.17
C PHE A 348 -5.37 6.57 11.65
N THR A 349 -4.86 6.06 10.52
CA THR A 349 -5.36 4.84 9.89
C THR A 349 -4.64 3.56 10.32
N GLN A 350 -3.52 3.60 11.01
CA GLN A 350 -2.77 2.39 11.38
C GLN A 350 -2.52 2.26 12.87
N ALA A 351 -2.41 3.37 13.59
CA ALA A 351 -2.16 3.32 15.01
C ALA A 351 -3.38 2.70 15.69
N GLU A 352 -3.09 1.88 16.71
CA GLU A 352 -4.04 1.50 17.74
C GLU A 352 -4.36 2.75 18.57
N CYS A 353 -5.06 3.70 17.95
CA CYS A 353 -5.13 5.09 18.36
C CYS A 353 -5.70 5.24 19.79
N ILE A 354 -6.54 4.29 20.20
CA ILE A 354 -7.31 4.31 21.44
C ILE A 354 -7.32 2.91 22.07
N ALA A 355 -6.75 2.79 23.28
CA ALA A 355 -6.83 1.59 24.10
C ALA A 355 -6.40 0.27 23.41
N ALA A 356 -5.33 0.31 22.61
CA ALA A 356 -4.78 -0.85 21.90
C ALA A 356 -5.73 -1.47 20.85
N LYS A 357 -6.65 -0.67 20.27
CA LYS A 357 -7.48 -1.08 19.13
C LYS A 357 -7.33 -0.12 17.96
N ALA A 358 -7.22 -0.68 16.76
CA ALA A 358 -7.27 0.08 15.51
C ALA A 358 -8.63 0.78 15.35
N MET A 359 -8.64 1.92 14.66
CA MET A 359 -9.91 2.56 14.30
C MET A 359 -10.74 1.67 13.40
N ASP A 360 -12.03 1.60 13.71
CA ASP A 360 -13.03 0.94 12.88
C ASP A 360 -12.93 1.42 11.43
N ALA A 361 -13.08 0.50 10.47
CA ALA A 361 -12.91 0.83 9.06
C ALA A 361 -13.83 1.97 8.62
N CYS A 362 -15.03 2.10 9.19
CA CYS A 362 -15.97 3.16 8.81
C CYS A 362 -15.41 4.57 8.98
N PHE A 363 -14.44 4.78 9.89
CA PHE A 363 -13.84 6.09 10.14
C PHE A 363 -12.62 6.41 9.27
N VAL A 364 -12.02 5.39 8.66
CA VAL A 364 -10.80 5.53 7.87
C VAL A 364 -11.06 5.41 6.37
N LEU A 365 -12.19 4.81 5.96
CA LEU A 365 -12.55 4.65 4.56
C LEU A 365 -12.47 5.96 3.75
N PRO A 366 -12.96 7.12 4.24
CA PRO A 366 -12.83 8.38 3.49
C PRO A 366 -11.38 8.75 3.20
N VAL A 367 -10.46 8.47 4.13
CA VAL A 367 -9.02 8.72 3.96
C VAL A 367 -8.47 7.88 2.81
N TYR A 368 -8.81 6.58 2.78
CA TYR A 368 -8.37 5.68 1.72
C TYR A 368 -9.02 5.97 0.36
N GLN A 369 -10.29 6.34 0.34
CA GLN A 369 -11.00 6.74 -0.88
C GLN A 369 -10.39 8.01 -1.49
N SER A 370 -9.96 8.97 -0.68
CA SER A 370 -9.36 10.20 -1.21
C SER A 370 -8.10 9.97 -2.04
N TRP A 371 -7.38 8.85 -1.84
CA TRP A 371 -6.22 8.50 -2.66
C TRP A 371 -6.57 8.06 -4.07
N VAL A 372 -7.82 7.66 -4.32
CA VAL A 372 -8.27 7.16 -5.63
C VAL A 372 -9.21 8.13 -6.34
N ASP A 373 -9.49 9.29 -5.74
CA ASP A 373 -10.22 10.39 -6.37
C ASP A 373 -9.35 11.16 -7.39
N GLY A 374 -8.04 10.94 -7.38
CA GLY A 374 -7.08 11.52 -8.32
C GLY A 374 -7.06 10.83 -9.69
N PRO A 375 -6.33 11.39 -10.68
CA PRO A 375 -6.21 10.79 -12.00
C PRO A 375 -5.60 9.39 -11.93
N GLN A 376 -6.12 8.47 -12.74
CA GLN A 376 -5.64 7.10 -12.80
C GLN A 376 -4.20 7.03 -13.35
N PRO A 377 -3.38 6.09 -12.86
CA PRO A 377 -2.10 5.77 -13.46
C PRO A 377 -2.26 5.19 -14.86
N LEU A 378 -1.53 5.75 -15.82
CA LEU A 378 -1.39 5.18 -17.16
C LEU A 378 -0.17 4.27 -17.20
N PHE A 379 -0.35 3.02 -17.61
CA PHE A 379 0.74 2.05 -17.76
C PHE A 379 0.91 1.73 -19.25
N SER A 380 1.97 2.26 -19.86
CA SER A 380 2.26 2.03 -21.29
C SER A 380 3.75 2.26 -21.61
N PRO A 381 4.63 1.26 -21.43
CA PRO A 381 4.40 0.02 -20.68
C PRO A 381 4.61 0.22 -19.16
N VAL A 382 5.20 1.37 -18.78
CA VAL A 382 5.37 1.81 -17.39
C VAL A 382 4.57 3.08 -17.14
N HIS A 383 4.30 3.36 -15.86
CA HIS A 383 3.78 4.64 -15.42
C HIS A 383 4.94 5.58 -15.07
N TYR A 384 4.81 6.84 -15.46
CA TYR A 384 5.83 7.86 -15.25
C TYR A 384 5.51 8.82 -14.10
N PRO A 385 6.53 9.20 -13.28
CA PRO A 385 6.37 10.25 -12.27
C PRO A 385 6.04 11.59 -12.94
N VAL A 386 5.32 12.46 -12.21
CA VAL A 386 4.77 13.72 -12.77
C VAL A 386 5.85 14.63 -13.32
N ALA A 387 7.00 14.73 -12.66
CA ALA A 387 8.13 15.54 -13.12
C ALA A 387 8.58 15.21 -14.56
N ARG A 388 8.45 13.93 -14.97
CA ARG A 388 8.81 13.48 -16.33
C ARG A 388 7.69 13.66 -17.36
N ARG A 389 6.42 13.69 -16.94
CA ARG A 389 5.29 13.84 -17.86
C ARG A 389 5.28 15.19 -18.58
N HIS A 390 5.80 16.24 -17.95
CA HIS A 390 5.90 17.56 -18.55
C HIS A 390 7.00 17.64 -19.62
N GLU A 391 8.04 16.81 -19.54
CA GLU A 391 9.11 16.74 -20.54
C GLU A 391 8.67 15.97 -21.80
N SER A 392 7.90 14.88 -21.63
CA SER A 392 7.44 14.05 -22.75
C SER A 392 6.33 14.69 -23.61
N LEU A 393 5.53 15.60 -23.04
CA LEU A 393 4.47 16.31 -23.78
C LEU A 393 4.97 17.52 -24.59
N VAL A 394 6.21 17.95 -24.38
CA VAL A 394 6.86 19.03 -25.15
C VAL A 394 7.71 18.46 -26.30
N ALA A 395 8.02 17.15 -26.26
CA ALA A 395 8.79 16.44 -27.28
C ALA A 395 7.92 15.74 -28.35
N LEU A 396 6.60 15.89 -28.27
CA LEU A 396 5.61 15.49 -29.29
C LEU A 396 4.94 16.74 -29.85
#